data_AF-A0A532UUA0-F1
#
_entry.id   AF-A0A532UUA0-F1
#
_cell.length_a   1.000
_cell.length_b   1.000
_cell.length_c   1.000
_cell.angle_alpha   90.00
_cell.angle_beta   90.00
_cell.angle_gamma   90.00
#
_symmetry.space_group_name_H-M   'P 1'
#
loop_
_entity.id
_entity.type
_entity.pdbx_description
1 polymer ?
#
loop_
_entity_poly.entity_id
_entity_poly.type
_entity_poly.pdbx_seq_one_letter_code
_entity_poly.pdbx_strand_id
1 'polypeptide(L)'
;MVNNTIARNRSNSSSTTASGAGIYAYSGASATGKNNIVYDNFATNSPNIYGSASFTYSCVEGGMSGTGNIGTDPLFVHNPPLGFFYISQIESGQPQNSPCVNAGDPTSAMIIGTTRTDLFPDVDIVDMGWHWWLIAWAPELITQLQQELCCELPQETVAAEDTKTGAGKLSVEITPNPFNPTTVLSYQLQDASLVKLTVYDISGRQIAELVNGWRDTGVYEVGFDGSGLPSGVYIYHLKTGDFTSSGKMVLVK
;
A
#
# COMPACT_ATOMS: atom_id res chain seq x y z
N MET A 1 -5.19 14.96 -11.87
CA MET A 1 -4.84 13.58 -11.47
C MET A 1 -3.37 13.54 -11.08
N VAL A 2 -3.03 12.92 -9.96
CA VAL A 2 -1.64 12.83 -9.48
C VAL A 2 -1.37 11.39 -9.04
N ASN A 3 -0.29 10.77 -9.52
CA ASN A 3 0.12 9.41 -9.13
C ASN A 3 -0.98 8.34 -9.37
N ASN A 4 -1.59 8.33 -10.56
CA ASN A 4 -2.60 7.33 -10.93
C ASN A 4 -2.07 6.39 -12.00
N THR A 5 -2.54 5.16 -12.00
CA THR A 5 -2.37 4.21 -13.11
C THR A 5 -3.71 3.96 -13.77
N ILE A 6 -3.83 4.38 -15.03
CA ILE A 6 -4.98 4.15 -15.90
C ILE A 6 -4.50 3.21 -17.01
N ALA A 7 -4.70 1.91 -16.81
CA ALA A 7 -4.19 0.91 -17.74
C ALA A 7 -5.18 -0.21 -17.98
N ARG A 8 -5.03 -0.87 -19.14
CA ARG A 8 -5.81 -2.06 -19.53
C ARG A 8 -7.31 -1.84 -19.61
N ASN A 9 -7.76 -0.59 -19.73
CA ASN A 9 -9.16 -0.30 -20.00
C ASN A 9 -9.49 -0.62 -21.47
N ARG A 10 -10.65 -1.25 -21.69
CA ARG A 10 -11.12 -1.64 -23.02
C ARG A 10 -12.51 -1.04 -23.27
N SER A 11 -12.63 -0.18 -24.27
CA SER A 11 -13.92 0.24 -24.83
C SER A 11 -14.16 -0.52 -26.12
N ASN A 12 -15.07 -1.49 -26.09
CA ASN A 12 -15.29 -2.49 -27.16
C ASN A 12 -16.66 -2.35 -27.86
N SER A 13 -17.24 -1.15 -27.84
CA SER A 13 -18.50 -0.86 -28.52
C SER A 13 -18.28 -0.58 -30.00
N SER A 14 -19.26 -0.93 -30.85
CA SER A 14 -19.31 -0.54 -32.26
C SER A 14 -19.90 0.86 -32.48
N SER A 15 -20.28 1.56 -31.39
CA SER A 15 -20.74 2.95 -31.44
C SER A 15 -19.62 3.87 -31.91
N THR A 16 -19.95 4.91 -32.69
CA THR A 16 -18.99 5.95 -33.10
C THR A 16 -18.44 6.77 -31.93
N THR A 17 -19.06 6.68 -30.75
CA THR A 17 -18.60 7.32 -29.51
C THR A 17 -17.65 6.46 -28.69
N ALA A 18 -17.28 5.26 -29.16
CA ALA A 18 -16.39 4.34 -28.44
C ALA A 18 -14.91 4.75 -28.53
N SER A 19 -14.60 5.97 -28.09
CA SER A 19 -13.26 6.54 -27.93
C SER A 19 -12.92 6.79 -26.47
N GLY A 20 -11.66 7.09 -26.16
CA GLY A 20 -11.25 7.54 -24.83
C GLY A 20 -11.25 6.43 -23.77
N ALA A 21 -10.86 5.20 -24.15
CA ALA A 21 -10.85 4.06 -23.22
C ALA A 21 -9.99 4.30 -21.97
N GLY A 22 -8.89 5.06 -22.08
CA GLY A 22 -8.14 5.51 -20.92
C GLY A 22 -8.78 6.75 -20.30
N ILE A 23 -8.94 7.81 -21.10
CA ILE A 23 -9.47 9.09 -20.63
C ILE A 23 -10.49 9.62 -21.64
N TYR A 24 -11.62 10.10 -21.14
CA TYR A 24 -12.65 10.75 -21.94
C TYR A 24 -13.02 12.10 -21.31
N ALA A 25 -12.60 13.20 -21.93
CA ALA A 25 -12.95 14.56 -21.55
C ALA A 25 -14.06 15.09 -22.47
N TYR A 26 -15.27 15.30 -21.92
CA TYR A 26 -16.43 15.76 -22.69
C TYR A 26 -16.55 17.29 -22.76
N SER A 27 -16.95 17.80 -23.92
CA SER A 27 -17.43 19.17 -24.19
C SER A 27 -16.93 20.27 -23.23
N GLY A 28 -15.73 20.79 -23.49
CA GLY A 28 -15.14 21.90 -22.73
C GLY A 28 -14.42 21.48 -21.45
N ALA A 29 -14.51 20.22 -21.04
CA ALA A 29 -13.65 19.67 -19.98
C ALA A 29 -12.23 19.44 -20.47
N SER A 30 -11.27 19.45 -19.53
CA SER A 30 -9.87 19.10 -19.79
C SER A 30 -9.37 18.18 -18.69
N ALA A 31 -8.76 17.06 -19.08
CA ALA A 31 -8.09 16.15 -18.15
C ALA A 31 -6.66 16.64 -17.91
N THR A 32 -6.36 17.09 -16.69
CA THR A 32 -5.00 17.50 -16.34
C THR A 32 -4.40 16.58 -15.28
N GLY A 33 -3.09 16.37 -15.34
CA GLY A 33 -2.42 15.57 -14.33
C GLY A 33 -0.90 15.59 -14.38
N LYS A 34 -0.30 15.05 -13.32
CA LYS A 34 1.14 14.80 -13.24
C LYS A 34 1.46 13.44 -12.63
N ASN A 35 2.62 12.87 -12.95
CA ASN A 35 3.08 11.58 -12.39
C ASN A 35 2.11 10.42 -12.62
N ASN A 36 1.37 10.42 -13.72
CA ASN A 36 0.42 9.33 -14.01
C ASN A 36 1.02 8.36 -15.03
N ILE A 37 0.55 7.11 -15.01
CA ILE A 37 0.73 6.17 -16.11
C ILE A 37 -0.63 5.98 -16.80
N VAL A 38 -0.68 6.24 -18.10
CA VAL A 38 -1.85 6.00 -18.97
C VAL A 38 -1.39 5.13 -20.14
N TYR A 39 -1.51 3.82 -20.00
CA TYR A 39 -0.87 2.87 -20.91
C TYR A 39 -1.68 1.59 -21.15
N ASP A 40 -1.52 0.95 -22.33
CA ASP A 40 -2.26 -0.26 -22.71
C ASP A 40 -3.77 -0.09 -22.56
N ASN A 41 -4.30 1.09 -22.89
CA ASN A 41 -5.74 1.29 -23.01
C ASN A 41 -6.14 1.01 -24.45
N PHE A 42 -7.37 0.58 -24.70
CA PHE A 42 -7.81 0.34 -26.07
C PHE A 42 -9.26 0.75 -26.24
N ALA A 43 -9.48 1.68 -27.15
CA ALA A 43 -10.79 2.05 -27.65
C ALA A 43 -10.97 1.52 -29.07
N THR A 44 -12.15 0.95 -29.38
CA THR A 44 -12.51 0.56 -30.74
C THR A 44 -12.27 1.71 -31.74
N ASN A 45 -12.61 2.93 -31.34
CA ASN A 45 -12.33 4.13 -32.11
C ASN A 45 -11.24 4.95 -31.41
N SER A 46 -10.08 5.12 -32.06
CA SER A 46 -9.04 6.04 -31.58
C SER A 46 -9.56 7.48 -31.41
N PRO A 47 -8.99 8.29 -30.50
CA PRO A 47 -7.85 8.00 -29.61
C PRO A 47 -8.23 7.34 -28.26
N ASN A 48 -7.24 6.76 -27.57
CA ASN A 48 -7.36 6.23 -26.19
C ASN A 48 -7.53 7.33 -25.13
N ILE A 49 -7.07 8.54 -25.44
CA ILE A 49 -7.34 9.78 -24.69
C ILE A 49 -8.16 10.68 -25.60
N TYR A 50 -9.46 10.81 -25.31
CA TYR A 50 -10.39 11.60 -26.08
C TYR A 50 -10.67 12.94 -25.41
N GLY A 51 -10.73 14.01 -26.22
CA GLY A 51 -10.92 15.38 -25.73
C GLY A 51 -9.62 16.07 -25.32
N SER A 52 -9.74 17.18 -24.59
CA SER A 52 -8.59 17.96 -24.13
C SER A 52 -7.88 17.28 -22.96
N ALA A 53 -6.56 17.13 -23.06
CA ALA A 53 -5.72 16.56 -22.01
C ALA A 53 -4.37 17.28 -21.93
N SER A 54 -3.87 17.52 -20.72
CA SER A 54 -2.56 18.14 -20.48
C SER A 54 -1.87 17.47 -19.29
N PHE A 55 -0.77 16.79 -19.56
CA PHE A 55 -0.01 16.06 -18.56
C PHE A 55 1.44 16.50 -18.52
N THR A 56 2.05 16.42 -17.34
CA THR A 56 3.49 16.56 -17.12
C THR A 56 4.02 15.38 -16.32
N TYR A 57 5.30 15.05 -16.47
CA TYR A 57 5.96 13.95 -15.78
C TYR A 57 5.12 12.67 -15.78
N SER A 58 4.47 12.35 -16.89
CA SER A 58 3.54 11.22 -16.99
C SER A 58 3.92 10.28 -18.13
N CYS A 59 3.72 8.99 -17.91
CA CYS A 59 3.92 7.95 -18.90
C CYS A 59 2.63 7.75 -19.69
N VAL A 60 2.60 8.19 -20.95
CA VAL A 60 1.39 8.19 -21.76
C VAL A 60 1.67 7.48 -23.09
N GLU A 61 0.96 6.38 -23.33
CA GLU A 61 1.04 5.62 -24.57
C GLU A 61 0.84 6.50 -25.81
N GLY A 62 1.72 6.33 -26.80
CA GLY A 62 1.73 7.18 -28.00
C GLY A 62 2.51 8.49 -27.86
N GLY A 63 3.05 8.80 -26.68
CA GLY A 63 4.01 9.89 -26.47
C GLY A 63 3.39 11.29 -26.44
N MET A 64 2.70 11.63 -25.35
CA MET A 64 2.10 12.95 -25.15
C MET A 64 3.15 14.04 -24.92
N SER A 65 3.10 15.13 -25.69
CA SER A 65 3.95 16.30 -25.47
C SER A 65 3.73 16.92 -24.09
N GLY A 66 4.80 17.29 -23.40
CA GLY A 66 4.75 17.94 -22.09
C GLY A 66 6.06 17.71 -21.33
N THR A 67 6.36 18.58 -20.36
CA THR A 67 7.58 18.46 -19.57
C THR A 67 7.63 17.12 -18.85
N GLY A 68 8.72 16.37 -19.00
CA GLY A 68 8.95 15.11 -18.30
C GLY A 68 8.07 13.94 -18.73
N ASN A 69 7.23 14.09 -19.76
CA ASN A 69 6.41 12.97 -20.23
C ASN A 69 7.25 11.92 -20.97
N ILE A 70 6.88 10.66 -20.80
CA ILE A 70 7.48 9.51 -21.46
C ILE A 70 6.40 8.73 -22.21
N GLY A 71 6.76 8.10 -23.33
CA GLY A 71 5.83 7.32 -24.17
C GLY A 71 6.15 5.83 -24.27
N THR A 72 7.19 5.38 -23.58
CA THR A 72 7.70 4.02 -23.58
C THR A 72 6.89 3.11 -22.66
N ASP A 73 6.93 1.80 -22.89
CA ASP A 73 6.26 0.80 -22.04
C ASP A 73 6.67 0.98 -20.56
N PRO A 74 5.72 1.15 -19.62
CA PRO A 74 5.99 1.27 -18.19
C PRO A 74 6.47 -0.04 -17.55
N LEU A 75 6.52 -1.15 -18.28
CA LEU A 75 7.03 -2.44 -17.81
C LEU A 75 6.32 -2.91 -16.54
N PHE A 76 4.99 -3.02 -16.61
CA PHE A 76 4.19 -3.46 -15.47
C PHE A 76 4.55 -4.89 -15.05
N VAL A 77 4.63 -5.09 -13.74
CA VAL A 77 4.88 -6.39 -13.09
C VAL A 77 3.65 -6.79 -12.27
N HIS A 78 3.37 -8.08 -12.28
CA HIS A 78 2.32 -8.69 -11.48
C HIS A 78 2.96 -9.42 -10.30
N ASN A 79 2.50 -9.13 -9.08
CA ASN A 79 2.97 -9.79 -7.87
C ASN A 79 1.77 -10.31 -7.06
N PRO A 80 1.22 -11.49 -7.41
CA PRO A 80 0.16 -12.09 -6.62
C PRO A 80 0.69 -12.54 -5.24
N PRO A 81 -0.05 -12.32 -4.13
CA PRO A 81 -1.45 -11.86 -4.06
C PRO A 81 -1.64 -10.34 -3.98
N LEU A 82 -0.54 -9.57 -3.93
CA LEU A 82 -0.53 -8.15 -3.55
C LEU A 82 -1.08 -7.22 -4.63
N GLY A 83 -0.97 -7.62 -5.90
CA GLY A 83 -1.78 -7.05 -6.98
C GLY A 83 -1.04 -6.84 -8.30
N PHE A 84 -1.69 -6.10 -9.18
CA PHE A 84 -1.21 -5.77 -10.53
C PHE A 84 -0.67 -4.35 -10.59
N PHE A 85 0.19 -4.05 -11.57
CA PHE A 85 0.67 -2.70 -11.87
C PHE A 85 1.75 -2.13 -10.92
N TYR A 86 2.56 -3.02 -10.33
CA TYR A 86 3.93 -2.63 -9.94
C TYR A 86 4.72 -2.28 -11.21
N ILE A 87 5.80 -1.51 -11.08
CA ILE A 87 6.72 -1.28 -12.21
C ILE A 87 8.00 -2.08 -11.98
N SER A 88 8.57 -2.58 -13.08
CA SER A 88 9.75 -3.43 -13.03
C SER A 88 10.95 -2.70 -12.40
N GLN A 89 11.59 -3.31 -11.40
CA GLN A 89 12.81 -2.78 -10.79
C GLN A 89 13.83 -3.90 -10.56
N ILE A 90 15.09 -3.66 -10.95
CA ILE A 90 16.18 -4.64 -10.83
C ILE A 90 16.41 -5.01 -9.36
N GLU A 91 16.30 -4.03 -8.46
CA GLU A 91 16.48 -4.24 -7.02
C GLU A 91 15.42 -5.16 -6.41
N SER A 92 14.22 -5.22 -7.00
CA SER A 92 13.18 -6.18 -6.63
C SER A 92 13.28 -7.53 -7.36
N GLY A 93 14.38 -7.75 -8.09
CA GLY A 93 14.66 -9.01 -8.79
C GLY A 93 14.10 -9.11 -10.22
N GLN A 94 13.65 -8.00 -10.82
CA GLN A 94 13.20 -7.99 -12.21
C GLN A 94 14.34 -7.74 -13.22
N PRO A 95 14.18 -8.14 -14.50
CA PRO A 95 15.29 -8.11 -15.46
C PRO A 95 15.76 -6.71 -15.89
N GLN A 96 14.95 -5.66 -15.66
CA GLN A 96 15.28 -4.28 -16.03
C GLN A 96 14.46 -3.27 -15.21
N ASN A 97 14.90 -2.01 -15.17
CA ASN A 97 14.14 -0.92 -14.58
C ASN A 97 13.10 -0.38 -15.56
N SER A 98 11.91 -0.10 -15.05
CA SER A 98 10.89 0.66 -15.75
C SER A 98 11.39 2.08 -16.04
N PRO A 99 11.07 2.65 -17.22
CA PRO A 99 11.36 4.05 -17.50
C PRO A 99 10.55 5.02 -16.61
N CYS A 100 9.57 4.52 -15.86
CA CYS A 100 8.78 5.29 -14.90
C CYS A 100 9.44 5.42 -13.53
N VAL A 101 10.53 4.70 -13.25
CA VAL A 101 11.26 4.76 -11.98
C VAL A 101 12.02 6.09 -11.89
N ASN A 102 11.88 6.81 -10.77
CA ASN A 102 12.48 8.10 -10.48
C ASN A 102 12.24 9.15 -11.58
N ALA A 103 11.14 9.03 -12.31
CA ALA A 103 10.84 9.85 -13.50
C ALA A 103 9.70 10.84 -13.28
N GLY A 104 9.06 10.83 -12.10
CA GLY A 104 8.04 11.80 -11.73
C GLY A 104 8.59 13.23 -11.55
N ASP A 105 7.69 14.14 -11.24
CA ASP A 105 7.99 15.54 -10.95
C ASP A 105 8.89 15.63 -9.70
N PRO A 106 10.14 16.13 -9.83
CA PRO A 106 11.11 16.16 -8.75
C PRO A 106 10.72 17.12 -7.61
N THR A 107 9.70 17.96 -7.83
CA THR A 107 9.16 18.85 -6.79
C THR A 107 8.00 18.22 -6.02
N SER A 108 7.55 17.02 -6.41
CA SER A 108 6.47 16.33 -5.70
C SER A 108 6.95 15.75 -4.38
N ALA A 109 6.10 15.83 -3.35
CA ALA A 109 6.34 15.13 -2.10
C ALA A 109 6.41 13.62 -2.34
N MET A 110 7.32 12.95 -1.64
CA MET A 110 7.43 11.50 -1.71
C MET A 110 6.17 10.85 -1.14
N ILE A 111 5.70 9.80 -1.81
CA ILE A 111 4.52 9.06 -1.36
C ILE A 111 4.96 8.02 -0.34
N ILE A 112 4.19 7.88 0.74
CA ILE A 112 4.34 6.77 1.68
C ILE A 112 3.73 5.52 1.04
N GLY A 113 4.42 4.95 0.06
CA GLY A 113 3.95 3.85 -0.76
C GLY A 113 5.08 3.26 -1.59
N THR A 114 4.77 2.25 -2.39
CA THR A 114 5.75 1.53 -3.20
C THR A 114 5.20 1.23 -4.59
N THR A 115 6.04 1.36 -5.61
CA THR A 115 5.78 0.78 -6.94
C THR A 115 6.49 -0.56 -7.14
N ARG A 116 7.21 -1.06 -6.12
CA ARG A 116 8.06 -2.25 -6.14
C ARG A 116 7.37 -3.49 -5.59
N THR A 117 7.72 -4.64 -6.15
CA THR A 117 7.15 -5.93 -5.72
C THR A 117 7.66 -6.40 -4.36
N ASP A 118 8.82 -5.92 -3.91
CA ASP A 118 9.40 -6.23 -2.59
C ASP A 118 8.91 -5.29 -1.48
N LEU A 119 8.01 -4.37 -1.81
CA LEU A 119 7.43 -3.38 -0.90
C LEU A 119 8.41 -2.32 -0.38
N PHE A 120 9.58 -2.17 -0.99
CA PHE A 120 10.48 -1.09 -0.63
C PHE A 120 9.88 0.26 -1.06
N PRO A 121 9.86 1.28 -0.19
CA PRO A 121 9.28 2.58 -0.52
C PRO A 121 10.03 3.26 -1.66
N ASP A 122 9.35 4.16 -2.35
CA ASP A 122 10.04 5.07 -3.27
C ASP A 122 11.00 6.00 -2.52
N VAL A 123 12.10 6.33 -3.19
CA VAL A 123 13.19 7.17 -2.67
C VAL A 123 13.57 8.22 -3.71
N ASP A 124 14.23 9.30 -3.31
CA ASP A 124 14.68 10.40 -4.18
C ASP A 124 13.56 11.13 -4.95
N ILE A 125 13.23 10.67 -6.15
CA ILE A 125 12.21 11.25 -7.04
C ILE A 125 11.05 10.27 -7.09
N VAL A 126 9.82 10.76 -6.90
CA VAL A 126 8.64 9.89 -6.95
C VAL A 126 8.54 9.18 -8.31
N ASP A 127 8.24 7.88 -8.29
CA ASP A 127 7.93 7.16 -9.52
C ASP A 127 6.65 7.69 -10.16
N MET A 128 6.48 7.46 -11.47
CA MET A 128 5.16 7.68 -12.09
C MET A 128 4.22 6.51 -11.77
N GLY A 129 2.93 6.80 -11.69
CA GLY A 129 1.89 5.79 -11.56
C GLY A 129 1.38 5.66 -10.12
N TRP A 130 0.77 4.52 -9.84
CA TRP A 130 0.11 4.26 -8.58
C TRP A 130 1.11 3.63 -7.60
N HIS A 131 1.12 4.15 -6.37
CA HIS A 131 1.89 3.60 -5.28
C HIS A 131 0.99 2.80 -4.37
N TRP A 132 1.40 1.57 -4.12
CA TRP A 132 0.74 0.73 -3.16
C TRP A 132 1.05 1.22 -1.74
N TRP A 133 -0.01 1.51 -0.98
CA TRP A 133 0.15 2.15 0.32
C TRP A 133 0.69 1.15 1.34
N LEU A 134 1.90 1.41 1.83
CA LEU A 134 2.56 0.59 2.84
C LEU A 134 1.78 0.57 4.19
N ILE A 135 1.00 1.62 4.48
CA ILE A 135 0.26 1.78 5.74
C ILE A 135 -0.89 0.77 5.86
N ALA A 136 -1.43 0.30 4.72
CA ALA A 136 -2.55 -0.63 4.73
C ALA A 136 -2.14 -2.08 5.06
N TRP A 137 -0.86 -2.46 4.87
CA TRP A 137 -0.44 -3.88 4.95
C TRP A 137 0.82 -4.19 5.75
N ALA A 138 1.63 -3.19 6.15
CA ALA A 138 2.78 -3.42 7.06
C ALA A 138 3.23 -2.11 7.76
N PRO A 139 2.50 -1.61 8.77
CA PRO A 139 2.87 -0.38 9.48
C PRO A 139 4.24 -0.44 10.18
N GLU A 140 4.73 -1.63 10.54
CA GLU A 140 6.06 -1.81 11.16
C GLU A 140 7.23 -1.73 10.16
N LEU A 141 7.00 -2.04 8.87
CA LEU A 141 8.02 -1.89 7.82
C LEU A 141 8.35 -0.41 7.59
N ILE A 142 7.35 0.47 7.71
CA ILE A 142 7.51 1.91 7.53
C ILE A 142 8.42 2.49 8.61
N THR A 143 8.32 2.04 9.86
CA THR A 143 9.16 2.56 10.95
C THR A 143 10.63 2.12 10.80
N GLN A 144 10.88 0.89 10.32
CA GLN A 144 12.24 0.43 10.04
C GLN A 144 12.82 1.07 8.78
N LEU A 145 12.04 1.21 7.70
CA LEU A 145 12.50 1.77 6.43
C LEU A 145 12.64 3.30 6.47
N GLN A 146 11.76 4.03 7.19
CA GLN A 146 11.99 5.46 7.45
C GLN A 146 13.22 5.69 8.34
N GLN A 147 13.55 4.75 9.22
CA GLN A 147 14.73 4.87 10.08
C GLN A 147 16.04 4.56 9.34
N GLU A 148 16.03 3.68 8.33
CA GLU A 148 17.19 3.45 7.47
C GLU A 148 17.35 4.50 6.36
N LEU A 149 16.26 5.11 5.88
CA LEU A 149 16.30 6.11 4.80
C LEU A 149 16.48 7.56 5.29
N CYS A 150 16.07 7.91 6.51
CA CYS A 150 16.18 9.29 7.04
C CYS A 150 17.48 9.59 7.79
N CYS A 151 18.43 8.65 7.87
CA CYS A 151 19.62 8.81 8.73
C CYS A 151 20.72 9.75 8.21
N GLU A 152 20.53 10.48 7.10
CA GLU A 152 21.49 11.51 6.67
C GLU A 152 21.03 12.97 6.79
N LEU A 153 19.88 13.27 7.39
CA LEU A 153 19.52 14.67 7.67
C LEU A 153 19.34 14.91 9.18
N PRO A 154 20.12 15.83 9.79
CA PRO A 154 19.94 16.19 11.18
C PRO A 154 18.64 16.98 11.30
N GLN A 155 17.60 16.35 11.85
CA GLN A 155 16.35 17.05 12.11
C GLN A 155 16.48 17.90 13.37
N GLU A 156 16.61 19.22 13.18
CA GLU A 156 16.32 20.21 14.19
C GLU A 156 14.83 20.15 14.58
N THR A 157 14.59 20.22 15.89
CA THR A 157 13.27 20.23 16.52
C THR A 157 12.51 21.52 16.24
N VAL A 158 11.27 21.42 15.74
CA VAL A 158 10.25 22.45 15.97
C VAL A 158 8.86 21.83 16.11
N ALA A 159 8.16 22.27 17.15
CA ALA A 159 6.78 21.91 17.50
C ALA A 159 5.76 22.81 16.78
N ALA A 160 4.57 22.27 16.45
CA ALA A 160 3.26 22.84 16.79
C ALA A 160 2.06 22.08 16.16
N GLU A 161 1.11 21.74 17.04
CA GLU A 161 -0.37 21.87 16.96
C GLU A 161 -1.25 21.06 15.98
N ASP A 162 -1.82 20.00 16.56
CA ASP A 162 -3.25 19.68 16.76
C ASP A 162 -4.31 20.06 15.70
N THR A 163 -4.84 19.04 15.02
CA THR A 163 -6.26 19.00 14.63
C THR A 163 -6.84 17.62 14.93
N LYS A 164 -7.80 17.58 15.85
CA LYS A 164 -8.50 16.41 16.40
C LYS A 164 -9.15 15.51 15.34
N THR A 165 -8.99 14.20 15.49
CA THR A 165 -10.02 13.18 15.16
C THR A 165 -10.00 12.13 16.27
N GLY A 166 -11.10 12.02 17.02
CA GLY A 166 -11.27 10.98 18.02
C GLY A 166 -11.43 9.62 17.34
N ALA A 167 -10.46 8.73 17.53
CA ALA A 167 -10.54 7.32 17.16
C ALA A 167 -10.18 6.51 18.41
N GLY A 168 -11.09 5.67 18.87
CA GLY A 168 -10.84 4.73 19.95
C GLY A 168 -9.66 3.83 19.58
N LYS A 169 -8.60 3.88 20.40
CA LYS A 169 -7.42 3.04 20.22
C LYS A 169 -7.79 1.59 20.57
N LEU A 170 -7.72 0.67 19.60
CA LEU A 170 -7.81 -0.77 19.86
C LEU A 170 -6.49 -1.27 20.45
N SER A 171 -6.47 -1.53 21.76
CA SER A 171 -5.31 -2.10 22.47
C SER A 171 -5.55 -3.55 22.85
N VAL A 172 -4.50 -4.38 22.72
CA VAL A 172 -4.46 -5.74 23.25
C VAL A 172 -3.42 -5.79 24.36
N GLU A 173 -3.84 -6.27 25.54
CA GLU A 173 -2.97 -6.51 26.67
C GLU A 173 -2.59 -7.99 26.71
N ILE A 174 -1.33 -8.29 27.02
CA ILE A 174 -0.81 -9.66 27.09
C ILE A 174 -0.26 -9.86 28.49
N THR A 175 -0.86 -10.77 29.24
CA THR A 175 -0.42 -11.05 30.62
C THR A 175 -0.35 -12.55 30.88
N PRO A 176 0.83 -13.10 31.25
CA PRO A 176 2.14 -12.43 31.36
C PRO A 176 2.82 -12.22 29.98
N ASN A 177 3.76 -11.27 29.89
CA ASN A 177 4.68 -11.12 28.75
C ASN A 177 6.02 -10.54 29.25
N PRO A 178 7.15 -11.29 29.23
CA PRO A 178 7.32 -12.65 28.71
C PRO A 178 6.48 -13.72 29.42
N PHE A 179 6.19 -14.84 28.75
CA PHE A 179 5.32 -15.91 29.25
C PHE A 179 5.98 -17.30 29.22
N ASN A 180 5.50 -18.22 30.06
CA ASN A 180 5.97 -19.61 30.15
C ASN A 180 4.88 -20.59 30.63
N PRO A 181 4.45 -21.56 29.82
CA PRO A 181 4.33 -21.51 28.36
C PRO A 181 3.00 -20.85 27.94
N THR A 182 2.16 -20.39 28.88
CA THR A 182 0.83 -19.85 28.61
C THR A 182 0.74 -18.34 28.85
N THR A 183 -0.03 -17.64 28.04
CA THR A 183 -0.39 -16.22 28.24
C THR A 183 -1.86 -15.97 27.89
N VAL A 184 -2.39 -14.83 28.30
CA VAL A 184 -3.75 -14.37 27.96
C VAL A 184 -3.66 -13.06 27.18
N LEU A 185 -4.37 -13.01 26.05
CA LEU A 185 -4.55 -11.82 25.24
C LEU A 185 -5.93 -11.22 25.55
N SER A 186 -5.95 -10.02 26.10
CA SER A 186 -7.18 -9.30 26.48
C SER A 186 -7.40 -8.10 25.56
N TYR A 187 -8.59 -7.97 24.97
CA TYR A 187 -8.94 -6.87 24.07
C TYR A 187 -10.39 -6.41 24.25
N GLN A 188 -10.66 -5.14 23.96
CA GLN A 188 -11.99 -4.55 24.05
C GLN A 188 -12.52 -4.15 22.66
N LEU A 189 -13.73 -4.59 22.34
CA LEU A 189 -14.48 -4.14 21.17
C LEU A 189 -15.43 -3.02 21.57
N GLN A 190 -15.32 -1.88 20.90
CA GLN A 190 -16.26 -0.76 21.08
C GLN A 190 -17.57 -1.03 20.31
N ASP A 191 -17.46 -1.63 19.12
CA ASP A 191 -18.59 -1.98 18.26
C ASP A 191 -18.56 -3.46 17.85
N ALA A 192 -19.74 -4.02 17.61
CA ALA A 192 -19.89 -5.39 17.11
C ALA A 192 -19.23 -5.51 15.72
N SER A 193 -18.32 -6.46 15.55
CA SER A 193 -17.53 -6.60 14.32
C SER A 193 -17.02 -8.02 14.10
N LEU A 194 -16.56 -8.28 12.88
CA LEU A 194 -15.84 -9.51 12.56
C LEU A 194 -14.43 -9.43 13.15
N VAL A 195 -14.11 -10.34 14.06
CA VAL A 195 -12.82 -10.41 14.76
C VAL A 195 -11.98 -11.54 14.21
N LYS A 196 -10.72 -11.25 13.89
CA LYS A 196 -9.70 -12.25 13.58
C LYS A 196 -8.45 -12.01 14.42
N LEU A 197 -8.12 -12.94 15.31
CA LEU A 197 -6.92 -12.94 16.15
C LEU A 197 -6.03 -14.12 15.76
N THR A 198 -4.83 -13.85 15.28
CA THR A 198 -3.90 -14.86 14.76
C THR A 198 -2.50 -14.62 15.33
N VAL A 199 -1.77 -15.70 15.64
CA VAL A 199 -0.40 -15.66 16.12
C VAL A 199 0.54 -16.20 15.04
N TYR A 200 1.67 -15.52 14.86
CA TYR A 200 2.72 -15.84 13.89
C TYR A 200 4.07 -15.98 14.58
N ASP A 201 4.98 -16.73 13.97
CA ASP A 201 6.41 -16.70 14.32
C ASP A 201 7.13 -15.56 13.59
N ILE A 202 8.41 -15.32 13.91
CA ILE A 202 9.23 -14.26 13.30
C ILE A 202 9.43 -14.42 11.78
N SER A 203 9.19 -15.61 11.22
CA SER A 203 9.27 -15.85 9.78
C SER A 203 7.97 -15.52 9.04
N GLY A 204 6.95 -15.05 9.77
CA GLY A 204 5.62 -14.75 9.23
C GLY A 204 4.76 -16.00 9.05
N ARG A 205 5.20 -17.18 9.53
CA ARG A 205 4.39 -18.40 9.47
C ARG A 205 3.32 -18.35 10.55
N GLN A 206 2.06 -18.56 10.13
CA GLN A 206 0.92 -18.66 11.04
C GLN A 206 1.09 -19.87 11.96
N ILE A 207 1.08 -19.63 13.26
CA ILE A 207 1.24 -20.65 14.32
C ILE A 207 -0.12 -21.06 14.88
N ALA A 208 -1.01 -20.10 15.11
CA ALA A 208 -2.33 -20.36 15.66
C ALA A 208 -3.36 -19.32 15.20
N GLU A 209 -4.59 -19.73 14.95
CA GLU A 209 -5.74 -18.85 14.84
C GLU A 209 -6.52 -18.96 16.15
N LEU A 210 -6.54 -17.90 16.94
CA LEU A 210 -7.15 -17.90 18.28
C LEU A 210 -8.63 -17.48 18.23
N VAL A 211 -8.98 -16.58 17.32
CA VAL A 211 -10.35 -16.13 17.08
C VAL A 211 -10.55 -15.89 15.59
N ASN A 212 -11.69 -16.31 15.05
CA ASN A 212 -12.13 -15.98 13.71
C ASN A 212 -13.66 -16.05 13.64
N GLY A 213 -14.30 -14.90 13.81
CA GLY A 213 -15.76 -14.84 13.80
C GLY A 213 -16.34 -13.53 14.31
N TRP A 214 -17.66 -13.42 14.18
CA TRP A 214 -18.40 -12.26 14.65
C TRP A 214 -18.41 -12.18 16.17
N ARG A 215 -18.22 -10.99 16.73
CA ARG A 215 -18.30 -10.70 18.17
C ARG A 215 -19.07 -9.41 18.41
N ASP A 216 -19.87 -9.40 19.47
CA ASP A 216 -20.56 -8.19 19.93
C ASP A 216 -19.61 -7.27 20.71
N THR A 217 -20.06 -6.04 20.99
CA THR A 217 -19.30 -5.11 21.85
C THR A 217 -19.03 -5.72 23.23
N GLY A 218 -17.83 -5.52 23.78
CA GLY A 218 -17.42 -6.13 25.05
C GLY A 218 -15.92 -6.35 25.20
N VAL A 219 -15.52 -6.87 26.37
CA VAL A 219 -14.14 -7.26 26.68
C VAL A 219 -14.00 -8.77 26.48
N TYR A 220 -12.91 -9.18 25.84
CA TYR A 220 -12.63 -10.57 25.51
C TYR A 220 -11.23 -10.96 25.97
N GLU A 221 -11.11 -12.18 26.46
CA GLU A 221 -9.85 -12.78 26.87
C GLU A 221 -9.66 -14.09 26.13
N VAL A 222 -8.46 -14.28 25.56
CA VAL A 222 -8.15 -15.47 24.77
C VAL A 222 -6.80 -16.02 25.21
N GLY A 223 -6.81 -17.28 25.66
CA GLY A 223 -5.60 -17.98 26.06
C GLY A 223 -4.76 -18.41 24.87
N PHE A 224 -3.44 -18.31 25.01
CA PHE A 224 -2.47 -18.86 24.07
C PHE A 224 -1.52 -19.80 24.81
N ASP A 225 -1.38 -21.04 24.32
CA ASP A 225 -0.45 -22.04 24.83
C ASP A 225 0.71 -22.27 23.85
N GLY A 226 1.92 -21.91 24.30
CA GLY A 226 3.18 -22.10 23.59
C GLY A 226 3.94 -23.36 23.98
N SER A 227 3.32 -24.32 24.68
CA SER A 227 3.98 -25.54 25.15
C SER A 227 4.68 -26.33 24.04
N GLY A 228 4.12 -26.36 22.83
CA GLY A 228 4.70 -27.01 21.64
C GLY A 228 5.71 -26.18 20.84
N LEU A 229 5.99 -24.94 21.25
CA LEU A 229 6.75 -23.97 20.46
C LEU A 229 8.16 -23.70 21.06
N PRO A 230 9.19 -23.37 20.26
CA PRO A 230 10.49 -22.97 20.79
C PRO A 230 10.42 -21.62 21.51
N SER A 231 11.31 -21.39 22.48
CA SER A 231 11.49 -20.06 23.08
C SER A 231 11.84 -19.05 21.99
N GLY A 232 11.24 -17.85 22.05
CA GLY A 232 11.40 -16.86 20.99
C GLY A 232 10.30 -15.80 20.98
N VAL A 233 10.36 -14.94 19.97
CA VAL A 233 9.38 -13.88 19.75
C VAL A 233 8.27 -14.40 18.85
N TYR A 234 7.04 -14.11 19.23
CA TYR A 234 5.82 -14.38 18.47
C TYR A 234 5.07 -13.07 18.29
N ILE A 235 4.31 -12.95 17.21
CA ILE A 235 3.56 -11.75 16.88
C ILE A 235 2.08 -12.11 16.84
N TYR A 236 1.24 -11.40 17.59
CA TYR A 236 -0.21 -11.50 17.42
C TYR A 236 -0.68 -10.40 16.48
N HIS A 237 -1.67 -10.72 15.65
CA HIS A 237 -2.45 -9.77 14.84
C HIS A 237 -3.92 -9.90 15.20
N LEU A 238 -4.52 -8.82 15.70
CA LEU A 238 -5.95 -8.67 15.94
C LEU A 238 -6.54 -7.73 14.87
N LYS A 239 -7.52 -8.20 14.12
CA LYS A 239 -8.30 -7.40 13.17
C LYS A 239 -9.77 -7.38 13.57
N THR A 240 -10.37 -6.18 13.64
CA THR A 240 -11.77 -5.97 14.04
C THR A 240 -12.39 -4.88 13.17
N GLY A 241 -13.18 -5.24 12.16
CA GLY A 241 -13.70 -4.28 11.19
C GLY A 241 -12.56 -3.50 10.52
N ASP A 242 -12.55 -2.17 10.71
CA ASP A 242 -11.53 -1.25 10.17
C ASP A 242 -10.30 -1.09 11.08
N PHE A 243 -10.33 -1.62 12.31
CA PHE A 243 -9.24 -1.52 13.26
C PHE A 243 -8.34 -2.74 13.20
N THR A 244 -7.03 -2.51 13.32
CA THR A 244 -6.02 -3.56 13.43
C THR A 244 -5.09 -3.21 14.58
N SER A 245 -4.73 -4.21 15.39
CA SER A 245 -3.80 -4.11 16.51
C SER A 245 -2.85 -5.29 16.46
N SER A 246 -1.56 -5.02 16.57
CA SER A 246 -0.50 -6.02 16.51
C SER A 246 0.52 -5.79 17.62
N GLY A 247 1.19 -6.84 18.04
CA GLY A 247 2.25 -6.71 19.04
C GLY A 247 3.01 -7.99 19.28
N LYS A 248 4.09 -7.85 20.06
CA LYS A 248 5.09 -8.90 20.29
C LYS A 248 4.81 -9.63 21.61
N MET A 249 4.88 -10.95 21.58
CA MET A 249 4.82 -11.85 22.72
C MET A 249 6.15 -12.59 22.83
N VAL A 250 6.71 -12.69 24.02
CA VAL A 250 7.99 -13.36 24.24
C VAL A 250 7.78 -14.64 25.03
N LEU A 251 7.98 -15.79 24.38
CA LEU A 251 7.96 -17.10 25.05
C LEU A 251 9.34 -17.40 25.62
N VAL A 252 9.40 -17.61 26.93
CA VAL A 252 10.60 -18.06 27.64
C VAL A 252 10.32 -19.41 28.28
N LYS A 253 11.22 -20.37 28.08
CA LYS A 253 11.19 -21.70 28.73
C LYS A 253 12.47 -21.91 29.50
#